data_AF-S0G5R2-F1
#
_entry.id   AF-S0G5R2-F1
#
_cell.length_a   1.000
_cell.length_b   1.000
_cell.length_c   1.000
_cell.angle_alpha   90.00
_cell.angle_beta   90.00
_cell.angle_gamma   90.00
#
_symmetry.space_group_name_H-M   'P 1'
#
loop_
_entity.id
_entity.type
_entity.pdbx_description
1 polymer ?
#
loop_
_entity_poly.entity_id
_entity_poly.type
_entity_poly.pdbx_seq_one_letter_code
_entity_poly.pdbx_strand_id
1 'polypeptide(L)' 'MVDLLNIKARECCVREKNRLVKKLRNCDSTSKNPEERHQCYRSAALKSGSNSRHCLISAM' A
#
# COMPACT_ATOMS: atom_id res chain seq x y z
N MET A 1 14.09 6.23 22.10
CA MET A 1 14.46 5.82 20.72
C MET A 1 13.35 5.01 20.04
N VAL A 2 12.69 4.07 20.73
CA VAL A 2 11.55 3.27 20.19
C VAL A 2 10.39 4.15 19.66
N ASP A 3 10.11 5.29 20.30
CA ASP A 3 8.99 6.16 19.90
C ASP A 3 9.21 6.84 18.53
N LEU A 4 10.43 7.29 18.25
CA LEU A 4 10.81 7.87 16.94
C LEU A 4 10.73 6.85 15.81
N LEU A 5 11.06 5.60 16.14
CA LEU A 5 11.00 4.43 15.29
C LEU A 5 9.55 4.14 14.86
N ASN A 6 8.64 4.16 15.84
CA ASN A 6 7.21 4.03 15.62
C ASN A 6 6.61 5.20 14.83
N ILE A 7 7.07 6.44 15.05
CA ILE A 7 6.60 7.62 14.30
C ILE A 7 6.97 7.49 12.81
N LYS A 8 8.22 7.16 12.49
CA LYS A 8 8.67 7.00 11.09
C LYS A 8 7.97 5.85 10.38
N ALA A 9 7.83 4.70 11.06
CA ALA A 9 7.09 3.56 10.53
C ALA A 9 5.62 3.93 10.25
N ARG A 10 4.97 4.64 11.18
CA ARG A 10 3.60 5.11 11.03
C ARG A 10 3.44 6.05 9.85
N GLU A 11 4.30 7.06 9.71
CA GLU A 11 4.26 7.99 8.58
C GLU A 11 4.43 7.27 7.23
N CYS A 12 5.36 6.30 7.17
CA CYS A 12 5.57 5.48 5.99
C CYS A 12 4.31 4.67 5.65
N CYS A 13 3.72 3.98 6.63
CA CYS A 13 2.49 3.21 6.46
C CYS A 13 1.28 4.09 6.06
N VAL A 14 1.19 5.33 6.54
CA VAL A 14 0.15 6.29 6.11
C VAL A 14 0.32 6.65 4.63
N ARG A 15 1.56 6.86 4.17
CA ARG A 15 1.85 7.11 2.75
C ARG A 15 1.50 5.89 1.88
N GLU A 16 1.84 4.68 2.33
CA GLU A 16 1.48 3.45 1.64
C GLU A 16 -0.03 3.24 1.58
N LYS A 17 -0.78 3.55 2.65
CA LYS A 17 -2.24 3.54 2.63
C LYS A 17 -2.79 4.46 1.53
N ASN A 18 -2.28 5.69 1.46
CA ASN A 18 -2.73 6.66 0.45
C ASN A 18 -2.39 6.20 -0.97
N ARG A 19 -1.21 5.59 -1.18
CA ARG A 19 -0.82 4.97 -2.46
C ARG A 19 -1.75 3.83 -2.85
N LEU A 20 -2.08 2.94 -1.91
CA LEU A 20 -3.02 1.84 -2.14
C LEU A 20 -4.39 2.36 -2.55
N VAL A 21 -4.96 3.32 -1.80
CA VAL A 21 -6.27 3.91 -2.12
C VAL A 21 -6.27 4.52 -3.52
N LYS A 22 -5.21 5.27 -3.89
CA LYS A 22 -5.08 5.83 -5.24
C LYS A 22 -5.02 4.74 -6.30
N LYS A 23 -4.30 3.64 -6.04
CA LYS A 23 -4.18 2.52 -6.98
C LYS A 23 -5.49 1.75 -7.15
N LEU A 24 -6.24 1.54 -6.07
CA LEU A 24 -7.56 0.89 -6.11
C LEU A 24 -8.56 1.72 -6.92
N ARG A 25 -8.61 3.04 -6.69
CA ARG A 25 -9.42 3.96 -7.51
C ARG A 25 -9.05 3.91 -9.00
N ASN A 26 -7.75 3.78 -9.29
CA ASN A 26 -7.30 3.61 -10.67
C ASN A 26 -7.82 2.30 -11.27
N CYS A 27 -7.71 1.18 -10.55
CA CYS A 27 -8.29 -0.10 -10.97
C CYS A 27 -9.78 0.04 -11.30
N ASP A 28 -10.55 0.78 -10.49
CA ASP A 28 -11.97 1.03 -10.73
C ASP A 28 -12.22 1.75 -12.06
N SER A 29 -11.37 2.72 -12.39
CA SER A 29 -11.50 3.53 -13.60
C SER A 29 -10.97 2.87 -14.88
N THR A 30 -10.00 1.96 -14.78
CA THR A 30 -9.28 1.42 -15.96
C THR A 30 -9.65 0.00 -16.35
N SER A 31 -10.17 -0.79 -15.40
CA SER A 31 -10.52 -2.18 -15.67
C SER A 31 -11.77 -2.27 -16.52
N LYS A 32 -11.74 -3.10 -17.57
CA LYS A 32 -12.85 -3.23 -18.52
C LYS A 32 -13.89 -4.26 -18.08
N ASN A 33 -13.50 -5.16 -17.20
CA ASN A 33 -14.34 -6.24 -16.69
C ASN A 33 -13.99 -6.59 -15.23
N PRO A 34 -14.86 -7.36 -14.54
CA PRO A 34 -14.65 -7.71 -13.13
C PRO A 34 -13.36 -8.50 -12.86
N GLU A 35 -12.93 -9.37 -13.78
CA GLU A 35 -11.73 -10.20 -13.62
C GLU A 35 -10.45 -9.35 -13.66
N GLU A 36 -10.32 -8.45 -14.64
CA GLU A 36 -9.22 -7.49 -14.70
C GLU A 36 -9.17 -6.61 -13.44
N ARG A 37 -10.34 -6.19 -12.93
CA ARG A 37 -10.42 -5.40 -11.70
C ARG A 37 -9.95 -6.19 -10.50
N HIS A 38 -10.37 -7.45 -10.39
CA HIS A 38 -9.95 -8.35 -9.33
C HIS A 38 -8.42 -8.56 -9.35
N GLN A 39 -7.85 -8.83 -10.52
CA GLN A 39 -6.40 -8.98 -10.69
C GLN A 39 -5.64 -7.70 -10.34
N CYS A 40 -6.17 -6.53 -10.73
CA CYS A 40 -5.61 -5.23 -10.39
C CYS A 40 -5.60 -5.00 -8.87
N TYR A 41 -6.70 -5.29 -8.18
CA TYR A 41 -6.77 -5.19 -6.72
C TYR A 41 -5.78 -6.11 -6.02
N ARG A 42 -5.69 -7.40 -6.43
CA ARG A 42 -4.74 -8.35 -5.83
C ARG A 42 -3.31 -7.85 -5.97
N SER A 43 -2.95 -7.37 -7.16
CA SER A 43 -1.62 -6.83 -7.43
C SER A 43 -1.31 -5.59 -6.58
N ALA A 44 -2.29 -4.68 -6.45
CA ALA A 44 -2.16 -3.48 -5.62
C ALA A 44 -1.98 -3.83 -4.13
N ALA A 45 -2.77 -4.77 -3.62
CA ALA A 45 -2.70 -5.23 -2.24
C ALA A 45 -1.36 -5.92 -1.91
N LEU A 46 -0.89 -6.82 -2.79
CA LEU A 46 0.41 -7.49 -2.61
C LEU A 46 1.57 -6.48 -2.56
N LYS A 47 1.57 -5.51 -3.49
CA LYS A 47 2.62 -4.49 -3.52
C LYS A 47 2.57 -3.57 -2.30
N SER A 48 1.38 -3.13 -1.90
CA SER A 48 1.22 -2.30 -0.69
C SER A 48 1.64 -3.05 0.58
N GLY A 49 1.30 -4.33 0.70
CA GLY A 49 1.72 -5.17 1.83
C GLY A 49 3.25 -5.33 1.91
N SER A 50 3.92 -5.57 0.76
CA SER A 50 5.38 -5.63 0.70
C SER A 50 6.03 -4.31 1.12
N ASN A 51 5.55 -3.18 0.59
CA ASN A 51 6.06 -1.86 0.97
C ASN A 51 5.82 -1.54 2.45
N SER A 52 4.66 -1.92 3.00
CA SER A 52 4.34 -1.69 4.41
C SER A 52 5.25 -2.52 5.33
N ARG A 53 5.67 -3.72 4.91
CA ARG A 53 6.70 -4.49 5.63
C ARG A 53 8.05 -3.77 5.61
N HIS A 54 8.45 -3.21 4.46
CA HIS A 54 9.67 -2.39 4.40
C HIS A 54 9.58 -1.15 5.29
N CYS A 55 8.42 -0.49 5.41
CA CYS A 55 8.25 0.61 6.36
C CYS A 55 8.57 0.22 7.81
N LEU A 56 8.26 -1.01 8.20
CA LEU A 56 8.53 -1.53 9.54
C LEU A 56 9.99 -1.95 9.71
N ILE A 57 10.59 -2.57 8.68
CA ILE A 57 11.98 -3.05 8.70
C ILE A 57 12.97 -1.89 8.58
N SER A 58 12.75 -0.94 7.66
CA SER A 58 13.61 0.24 7.48
C SER A 58 13.48 1.27 8.60
N ALA A 59 12.50 1.10 9.49
CA ALA A 59 12.43 1.90 10.71
C ALA A 59 13.38 1.37 11.80
N MET A 60 13.67 0.05 11.83
CA MET A 60 14.66 -0.60 12.72
C MET A 60 16.08 -0.13 12.41
#